data_AF-A0A953PXD9-F1
#
_entry.id   AF-A0A953PXD9-F1
#
_cell.length_a   1.000
_cell.length_b   1.000
_cell.length_c   1.000
_cell.angle_alpha   90.00
_cell.angle_beta   90.00
_cell.angle_gamma   90.00
#
_symmetry.space_group_name_H-M   'P 1'
#
loop_
_entity.id
_entity.type
_entity.pdbx_description
1 polymer ?
#
loop_
_entity_poly.entity_id
_entity_poly.type
_entity_poly.pdbx_seq_one_letter_code
_entity_poly.pdbx_strand_id
1 'polypeptide(L)'
;MVCLALALSLVSNGHASQATGASRQPAGQAPPATQDAPAAQQAEAPEPPPVDQDLLRVQSALAAVKAPNVRALAAALGLELRKEVDTTCSAAGSRLEEVGDLDGGRFPEVVLIRQLSELDASGGPPPSESWGLFLLAWGGAGWKASRLGAITESCQIQVIQLARRRRAIVVITPREEDNLLYPAVYGLKGHEAALLWDGQSDNSLFHGTAQSVVKFRLTGTAAEMVITGRADPGLLDFASGGRRGFEVTTEYHWDGRAYVPGQTHFTANPDYTLYQFIAALHLHDFRAAYALVAPAKFMHADAPTVDTFRQYVQKNWPEFLDDQIFVARETRASTADDFAFILPEKHYVYRPAFSADGKLLIDLVRETEAAADNP
;
A
#
# COMPACT_ATOMS: atom_id res chain seq x y z
N MET A 1 -30.19 -7.21 -13.97
CA MET A 1 -30.10 -6.85 -12.54
C MET A 1 -30.08 -8.14 -11.74
N VAL A 2 -28.91 -8.76 -11.60
CA VAL A 2 -28.65 -9.90 -10.70
C VAL A 2 -27.18 -9.77 -10.29
N CYS A 3 -26.96 -9.65 -8.98
CA CYS A 3 -25.65 -9.59 -8.34
C CYS A 3 -24.98 -10.97 -8.37
N LEU A 4 -23.68 -11.02 -8.64
CA LEU A 4 -22.85 -12.18 -8.30
C LEU A 4 -21.79 -11.72 -7.30
N ALA A 5 -21.98 -12.15 -6.06
CA ALA A 5 -21.02 -12.02 -4.97
C ALA A 5 -19.94 -13.10 -5.11
N LEU A 6 -18.67 -12.73 -5.00
CA LEU A 6 -17.61 -13.69 -4.72
C LEU A 6 -17.44 -13.82 -3.21
N ALA A 7 -17.69 -15.03 -2.73
CA ALA A 7 -17.46 -15.46 -1.35
C ALA A 7 -16.13 -16.21 -1.29
N LEU A 8 -15.23 -15.80 -0.38
CA LEU A 8 -14.14 -16.64 0.12
C LEU A 8 -14.52 -17.08 1.53
N SER A 9 -14.78 -18.38 1.67
CA SER A 9 -15.12 -19.01 2.95
C SER A 9 -13.87 -19.51 3.67
N LEU A 10 -13.81 -19.16 4.96
CA LEU A 10 -12.95 -19.73 5.99
C LEU A 10 -13.21 -21.23 6.17
N VAL A 11 -12.15 -22.02 6.35
CA VAL A 11 -12.23 -23.36 6.92
C VAL A 11 -11.95 -23.26 8.43
N SER A 12 -12.99 -23.53 9.21
CA SER A 12 -12.89 -23.85 10.64
C SER A 12 -13.33 -25.30 10.81
N ASN A 13 -12.52 -26.11 11.48
CA ASN A 13 -12.95 -27.38 12.06
C ASN A 13 -12.33 -27.49 13.46
N GLY A 14 -13.16 -27.26 14.47
CA GLY A 14 -12.90 -27.72 15.83
C GLY A 14 -13.62 -29.03 16.08
N HIS A 15 -13.06 -29.91 16.91
CA HIS A 15 -13.80 -30.84 17.75
C HIS A 15 -13.12 -30.93 19.12
N ALA A 16 -13.95 -30.79 20.16
CA ALA A 16 -13.59 -30.78 21.57
C ALA A 16 -13.59 -32.19 22.18
N SER A 17 -12.82 -32.38 23.26
CA SER A 17 -13.28 -33.12 24.45
C SER A 17 -12.33 -32.96 25.63
N GLN A 18 -12.91 -32.59 26.78
CA GLN A 18 -12.31 -32.59 28.11
C GLN A 18 -12.26 -34.01 28.70
N ALA A 19 -11.24 -34.32 29.50
CA ALA A 19 -11.38 -35.18 30.68
C ALA A 19 -10.23 -34.94 31.69
N THR A 20 -10.62 -34.71 32.93
CA THR A 20 -9.82 -34.61 34.16
C THR A 20 -9.39 -36.00 34.67
N GLY A 21 -8.28 -36.09 35.40
CA GLY A 21 -7.95 -37.27 36.22
C GLY A 21 -6.50 -37.36 36.68
N ALA A 22 -6.26 -37.23 37.98
CA ALA A 22 -4.96 -37.20 38.63
C ALA A 22 -4.37 -38.59 38.96
N SER A 23 -3.04 -38.60 39.14
CA SER A 23 -2.20 -39.48 39.98
C SER A 23 -2.02 -40.97 39.62
N ARG A 24 -0.77 -41.32 39.26
CA ARG A 24 0.06 -42.30 40.00
C ARG A 24 1.49 -42.38 39.43
N GLN A 25 2.48 -42.06 40.28
CA GLN A 25 3.85 -42.59 40.20
C GLN A 25 3.84 -44.11 40.46
N PRO A 26 4.86 -44.82 39.95
CA PRO A 26 5.89 -45.28 40.89
C PRO A 26 7.32 -45.05 40.40
N ALA A 27 8.19 -45.06 41.40
CA ALA A 27 9.62 -44.78 41.38
C ALA A 27 10.47 -45.83 40.66
N GLY A 28 11.67 -45.40 40.27
CA GLY A 28 12.86 -46.26 40.31
C GLY A 28 13.63 -46.35 39.01
N GLN A 29 14.58 -45.43 38.79
CA GLN A 29 15.99 -45.71 38.48
C GLN A 29 16.69 -44.43 37.99
N ALA A 30 17.83 -44.11 38.60
CA ALA A 30 18.81 -43.13 38.14
C ALA A 30 20.12 -43.89 37.82
N PRO A 31 21.13 -43.26 37.20
CA PRO A 31 21.31 -43.10 35.75
C PRO A 31 22.64 -43.75 35.27
N PRO A 32 22.97 -43.71 33.96
CA PRO A 32 24.35 -43.50 33.58
C PRO A 32 24.52 -42.16 32.86
N ALA A 33 25.62 -41.50 33.24
CA ALA A 33 26.06 -40.22 32.72
C ALA A 33 26.51 -40.31 31.25
N THR A 34 26.06 -39.34 30.45
CA THR A 34 26.73 -38.88 29.22
C THR A 34 26.19 -37.47 28.97
N GLN A 35 26.88 -36.43 29.46
CA GLN A 35 27.73 -35.56 28.64
C GLN A 35 27.14 -35.29 27.26
N ASP A 36 26.31 -34.26 27.16
CA ASP A 36 26.55 -33.10 26.29
C ASP A 36 25.56 -31.99 26.69
N ALA A 37 26.06 -31.00 27.43
CA ALA A 37 25.33 -29.78 27.70
C ALA A 37 25.40 -28.90 26.43
N PRO A 38 24.28 -28.44 25.86
CA PRO A 38 24.33 -27.33 24.92
C PRO A 38 24.86 -26.13 25.70
N ALA A 39 25.95 -25.55 25.22
CA ALA A 39 26.45 -24.28 25.72
C ALA A 39 25.29 -23.29 25.77
N ALA A 40 24.99 -22.78 26.97
CA ALA A 40 24.12 -21.64 27.12
C ALA A 40 24.76 -20.49 26.33
N GLN A 41 24.23 -20.22 25.14
CA GLN A 41 24.41 -18.93 24.50
C GLN A 41 23.87 -17.91 25.49
N GLN A 42 24.79 -17.17 26.12
CA GLN A 42 24.45 -15.91 26.74
C GLN A 42 23.77 -15.09 25.65
N ALA A 43 22.45 -14.98 25.73
CA ALA A 43 21.70 -13.99 24.98
C ALA A 43 22.29 -12.64 25.41
N GLU A 44 23.09 -12.06 24.53
CA GLU A 44 23.53 -10.69 24.61
C GLU A 44 22.27 -9.85 24.84
N ALA A 45 22.24 -9.11 25.95
CA ALA A 45 21.11 -8.24 26.25
C ALA A 45 20.91 -7.34 25.02
N PRO A 46 19.66 -7.19 24.51
CA PRO A 46 19.41 -6.36 23.35
C PRO A 46 20.04 -4.99 23.60
N GLU A 47 20.96 -4.62 22.72
CA GLU A 47 21.62 -3.32 22.73
C GLU A 47 20.51 -2.26 22.85
N PRO A 48 20.60 -1.31 23.80
CA PRO A 48 19.57 -0.29 23.94
C PRO A 48 19.39 0.40 22.58
N PRO A 49 18.14 0.63 22.14
CA PRO A 49 17.89 1.22 20.84
C PRO A 49 18.71 2.50 20.70
N PRO A 50 19.29 2.76 19.52
CA PRO A 50 20.12 3.93 19.30
C PRO A 50 19.35 5.18 19.75
N VAL A 51 19.98 5.97 20.62
CA VAL A 51 19.39 7.20 21.13
C VAL A 51 19.18 8.15 19.96
N ASP A 52 17.93 8.59 19.78
CA ASP A 52 17.56 9.55 18.74
C ASP A 52 18.12 10.94 19.09
N GLN A 53 19.34 11.22 18.61
CA GLN A 53 20.06 12.46 18.86
C GLN A 53 19.30 13.68 18.35
N ASP A 54 18.56 13.55 17.24
CA ASP A 54 17.82 14.64 16.65
C ASP A 54 16.59 14.99 17.47
N LEU A 55 15.88 13.98 17.96
CA LEU A 55 14.78 14.20 18.90
C LEU A 55 15.27 14.91 20.18
N LEU A 56 16.42 14.51 20.72
CA LEU A 56 17.02 15.17 21.90
C LEU A 56 17.39 16.63 21.63
N ARG A 57 17.94 16.93 20.45
CA ARG A 57 18.29 18.29 20.02
C ARG A 57 17.04 19.17 19.88
N VAL A 58 16.00 18.66 19.21
CA VAL A 58 14.70 19.36 19.13
C VAL A 58 14.17 19.60 20.54
N GLN A 59 14.07 18.57 21.37
CA GLN A 59 13.54 18.68 22.73
C GLN A 59 14.33 19.68 23.60
N SER A 60 15.64 19.80 23.39
CA SER A 60 16.49 20.79 24.06
C SER A 60 16.17 22.22 23.63
N ALA A 61 15.96 22.47 22.33
CA ALA A 61 15.53 23.78 21.83
C ALA A 61 14.16 24.19 22.40
N LEU A 62 13.26 23.21 22.59
CA LEU A 62 11.93 23.44 23.17
C LEU A 62 11.96 23.80 24.66
N ALA A 63 13.03 23.45 25.38
CA ALA A 63 13.11 23.63 26.82
C ALA A 63 13.00 25.11 27.26
N ALA A 64 13.37 26.06 26.39
CA ALA A 64 13.25 27.50 26.67
C ALA A 64 11.80 28.02 26.61
N VAL A 65 10.89 27.29 25.96
CA VAL A 65 9.51 27.74 25.72
C VAL A 65 8.61 27.21 26.85
N LYS A 66 8.35 28.07 27.85
CA LYS A 66 7.60 27.71 29.07
C LYS A 66 6.10 28.00 29.02
N ALA A 67 5.56 28.31 27.85
CA ALA A 67 4.15 28.60 27.65
C ALA A 67 3.63 27.95 26.36
N PRO A 68 2.31 27.67 26.27
CA PRO A 68 1.67 27.14 25.06
C PRO A 68 1.52 28.24 23.99
N ASN A 69 2.64 28.79 23.54
CA ASN A 69 2.70 29.87 22.56
C ASN A 69 3.47 29.41 21.31
N VAL A 70 2.74 29.11 20.24
CA VAL A 70 3.30 28.62 18.97
C VAL A 70 4.23 29.65 18.30
N ARG A 71 4.01 30.95 18.50
CA ARG A 71 4.94 31.97 17.98
C ARG A 71 6.27 31.98 18.74
N ALA A 72 6.22 31.80 20.06
CA ALA A 72 7.44 31.66 20.86
C ALA A 72 8.18 30.35 20.52
N LEU A 73 7.43 29.29 20.22
CA LEU A 73 7.95 28.03 19.71
C LEU A 73 8.71 28.21 18.38
N ALA A 74 8.08 28.86 17.42
CA ALA A 74 8.68 29.18 16.11
C ALA A 74 9.95 30.02 16.27
N ALA A 75 9.91 31.07 17.10
CA ALA A 75 11.06 31.92 17.38
C ALA A 75 12.21 31.15 18.05
N ALA A 76 11.91 30.25 19.00
CA ALA A 76 12.93 29.42 19.65
C ALA A 76 13.61 28.43 18.70
N LEU A 77 12.88 27.97 17.67
CA LEU A 77 13.42 27.11 16.63
C LEU A 77 14.06 27.89 15.47
N GLY A 78 13.91 29.22 15.43
CA GLY A 78 14.38 30.06 14.33
C GLY A 78 13.61 29.84 13.03
N LEU A 79 12.34 29.41 13.09
CA LEU A 79 11.53 29.03 11.94
C LEU A 79 10.31 29.93 11.77
N GLU A 80 9.82 30.03 10.54
CA GLU A 80 8.52 30.64 10.26
C GLU A 80 7.37 29.69 10.61
N LEU A 81 6.32 30.24 11.22
CA LEU A 81 5.09 29.51 11.50
C LEU A 81 4.11 29.64 10.34
N ARG A 82 3.71 28.50 9.78
CA ARG A 82 2.59 28.40 8.84
C ARG A 82 1.33 27.96 9.60
N LYS A 83 0.24 28.69 9.39
CA LYS A 83 -1.06 28.40 10.03
C LYS A 83 -1.89 27.36 9.31
N GLU A 84 -1.55 27.10 8.06
CA GLU A 84 -2.18 26.07 7.24
C GLU A 84 -1.13 25.01 6.96
N VAL A 85 -1.54 23.75 7.11
CA VAL A 85 -0.69 22.61 6.80
C VAL A 85 -0.52 22.57 5.30
N ASP A 86 0.74 22.66 4.85
CA ASP A 86 1.05 22.29 3.48
C ASP A 86 0.93 20.77 3.43
N THR A 87 -0.09 20.28 2.72
CA THR A 87 -0.33 18.84 2.62
C THR A 87 0.85 18.11 1.97
N THR A 88 1.77 18.85 1.35
CA THR A 88 3.01 18.34 0.79
C THR A 88 4.21 18.78 1.62
N CYS A 89 4.95 17.79 2.09
CA CYS A 89 6.25 18.00 2.68
C CYS A 89 7.32 17.83 1.61
N SER A 90 7.96 18.91 1.19
CA SER A 90 9.20 18.84 0.41
C SER A 90 10.42 19.19 1.27
N ALA A 91 11.57 18.64 0.88
CA ALA A 91 12.92 18.98 1.34
C ALA A 91 13.35 20.45 1.03
N ALA A 92 12.42 21.36 0.72
CA ALA A 92 12.73 22.73 0.31
C ALA A 92 13.01 23.69 1.48
N GLY A 93 13.10 23.20 2.73
CA GLY A 93 13.43 24.02 3.90
C GLY A 93 12.78 23.58 5.21
N SER A 94 13.50 23.84 6.31
CA SER A 94 13.01 23.64 7.68
C SER A 94 11.83 24.56 7.96
N ARG A 95 10.73 24.04 8.52
CA ARG A 95 9.50 24.81 8.77
C ARG A 95 8.62 24.22 9.85
N LEU A 96 7.69 25.05 10.32
CA LEU A 96 6.77 24.74 11.39
C LEU A 96 5.32 24.97 10.94
N GLU A 97 4.46 23.97 11.07
CA GLU A 97 3.08 23.97 10.55
C GLU A 97 2.06 23.63 11.64
N GLU A 98 1.07 24.49 11.85
CA GLU A 98 0.01 24.25 12.83
C GLU A 98 -1.01 23.23 12.30
N VAL A 99 -1.16 22.08 12.97
CA VAL A 99 -2.10 21.01 12.57
C VAL A 99 -3.45 21.07 13.32
N GLY A 100 -3.58 22.02 14.25
CA GLY A 100 -4.75 22.24 15.08
C GLY A 100 -4.82 21.33 16.31
N ASP A 101 -5.98 21.27 16.95
CA ASP A 101 -6.21 20.50 18.20
C ASP A 101 -6.54 19.04 17.88
N LEU A 102 -5.58 18.14 18.11
CA LEU A 102 -5.66 16.71 17.84
C LEU A 102 -6.23 15.91 19.02
N ASP A 103 -5.96 16.34 20.25
CA ASP A 103 -6.35 15.64 21.49
C ASP A 103 -7.56 16.25 22.22
N GLY A 104 -8.05 17.41 21.76
CA GLY A 104 -9.12 18.17 22.40
C GLY A 104 -8.64 19.03 23.58
N GLY A 105 -7.33 19.20 23.74
CA GLY A 105 -6.65 19.89 24.82
C GLY A 105 -6.67 21.42 24.72
N ARG A 106 -7.30 21.99 23.68
CA ARG A 106 -7.44 23.43 23.36
C ARG A 106 -6.16 24.11 22.88
N PHE A 107 -5.02 23.44 22.94
CA PHE A 107 -3.77 23.95 22.40
C PHE A 107 -3.49 23.27 21.06
N PRO A 108 -3.06 24.00 20.04
CA PRO A 108 -2.77 23.39 18.76
C PRO A 108 -1.47 22.57 18.84
N GLU A 109 -1.50 21.39 18.24
CA GLU A 109 -0.30 20.65 17.88
C GLU A 109 0.33 21.25 16.62
N VAL A 110 1.63 20.99 16.49
CA VAL A 110 2.45 21.60 15.46
C VAL A 110 3.38 20.54 14.87
N VAL A 111 3.48 20.50 13.55
CA VAL A 111 4.43 19.65 12.83
C VAL A 111 5.70 20.46 12.54
N LEU A 112 6.84 19.87 12.87
CA LEU A 112 8.17 20.38 12.54
C LEU A 112 8.78 19.49 11.46
N ILE A 113 9.13 20.10 10.32
CA ILE A 113 9.92 19.49 9.25
C ILE A 113 11.29 20.15 9.31
N ARG A 114 12.36 19.37 9.46
CA ARG A 114 13.70 19.92 9.66
C ARG A 114 14.78 19.10 8.98
N GLN A 115 15.76 19.75 8.38
CA GLN A 115 16.94 19.06 7.86
C GLN A 115 17.81 18.57 9.01
N LEU A 116 18.16 17.29 9.01
CA LEU A 116 18.94 16.66 10.08
C LEU A 116 20.43 17.05 10.00
N SER A 117 20.93 17.31 8.79
CA SER A 117 22.29 17.79 8.52
C SER A 117 22.59 19.21 9.06
N GLU A 118 21.56 20.04 9.28
CA GLU A 118 21.71 21.42 9.82
C GLU A 118 22.09 21.45 11.31
N LEU A 119 22.16 20.28 11.96
CA LEU A 119 22.50 20.14 13.38
C LEU A 119 23.98 19.76 13.61
N ASP A 120 24.75 19.54 12.54
CA ASP A 120 26.18 19.21 12.61
C ASP A 120 27.06 20.44 12.35
N ALA A 121 27.37 21.19 13.42
CA ALA A 121 28.49 22.13 13.43
C ALA A 121 29.85 21.42 13.59
N SER A 122 29.99 20.19 13.09
CA SER A 122 31.13 19.30 13.35
C SER A 122 31.65 18.62 12.08
N GLY A 123 32.09 19.43 11.11
CA GLY A 123 33.26 19.17 10.25
C GLY A 123 33.30 17.92 9.35
N GLY A 124 32.24 17.12 9.24
CA GLY A 124 32.12 16.04 8.26
C GLY A 124 31.28 16.47 7.06
N PRO A 125 31.52 15.93 5.84
CA PRO A 125 30.55 16.07 4.76
C PRO A 125 29.22 15.45 5.24
N PRO A 126 28.09 16.19 5.15
CA PRO A 126 26.83 15.70 5.66
C PRO A 126 26.46 14.40 4.95
N PRO A 127 25.98 13.36 5.66
CA PRO A 127 25.24 12.30 4.99
C PRO A 127 24.08 12.95 4.24
N SER A 128 23.70 12.31 3.12
CA SER A 128 22.61 12.70 2.23
C SER A 128 21.43 13.35 2.96
N GLU A 129 20.82 14.35 2.33
CA GLU A 129 19.76 15.26 2.80
C GLU A 129 18.62 14.56 3.54
N SER A 130 18.87 14.14 4.78
CA SER A 130 17.90 13.44 5.60
C SER A 130 17.09 14.48 6.36
N TRP A 131 15.77 14.37 6.26
CA TRP A 131 14.83 15.26 6.93
C TRP A 131 14.16 14.52 8.08
N GLY A 132 14.00 15.22 9.20
CA GLY A 132 13.26 14.75 10.35
C GLY A 132 11.86 15.35 10.37
N LEU A 133 10.88 14.49 10.63
CA LEU A 133 9.51 14.91 10.87
C LEU A 133 9.16 14.70 12.34
N PHE A 134 8.70 15.75 13.01
CA PHE A 134 8.36 15.73 14.43
C PHE A 134 6.98 16.33 14.69
N LEU A 135 6.25 15.77 15.64
CA LEU A 135 5.06 16.37 16.24
C LEU A 135 5.44 17.07 17.54
N LEU A 136 5.02 18.31 17.67
CA LEU A 136 5.22 19.13 18.86
C LEU A 136 3.87 19.36 19.54
N ALA A 137 3.77 19.01 20.82
CA ALA A 137 2.55 19.14 21.60
C ALA A 137 2.83 19.74 22.98
N TRP A 138 1.87 20.50 23.51
CA TRP A 138 1.99 21.12 24.82
C TRP A 138 1.54 20.18 25.93
N GLY A 139 2.48 19.73 26.76
CA GLY A 139 2.22 18.78 27.85
C GLY A 139 1.79 19.41 29.19
N GLY A 140 1.36 20.67 29.20
CA GLY A 140 1.01 21.40 30.43
C GLY A 140 2.19 22.05 31.16
N ALA A 141 3.34 21.36 31.22
CA ALA A 141 4.57 21.87 31.84
C ALA A 141 5.62 22.36 30.82
N GLY A 142 5.49 21.96 29.56
CA GLY A 142 6.44 22.24 28.50
C GLY A 142 6.00 21.64 27.17
N TRP A 143 6.66 22.07 26.09
CA TRP A 143 6.52 21.44 24.78
C TRP A 143 7.26 20.12 24.75
N LYS A 144 6.59 19.09 24.23
CA LYS A 144 7.17 17.78 23.94
C LYS A 144 7.32 17.63 22.44
N ALA A 145 8.42 17.01 22.02
CA ALA A 145 8.63 16.55 20.67
C ALA A 145 8.43 15.03 20.59
N SER A 146 7.85 14.55 19.50
CA SER A 146 7.79 13.13 19.17
C SER A 146 8.13 12.94 17.70
N ARG A 147 9.01 11.98 17.39
CA ARG A 147 9.38 11.71 16.00
C ARG A 147 8.24 10.98 15.29
N LEU A 148 7.88 11.47 14.11
CA LEU A 148 6.92 10.83 13.21
C LEU A 148 7.67 9.96 12.19
N GLY A 149 8.85 10.38 11.73
CA GLY A 149 9.65 9.58 10.80
C GLY A 149 10.84 10.34 10.24
N ALA A 150 11.57 9.71 9.33
CA ALA A 150 12.51 10.36 8.44
C ALA A 150 11.86 10.55 7.06
N ILE A 151 12.22 11.61 6.35
CA ILE A 151 11.78 11.89 4.98
C ILE A 151 13.05 12.02 4.12
N THR A 152 13.08 11.37 2.96
CA THR A 152 14.22 11.43 2.02
C THR A 152 14.01 12.46 0.93
N GLU A 153 12.80 12.53 0.34
CA GLU A 153 12.50 13.48 -0.73
C GLU A 153 11.23 14.28 -0.47
N SER A 154 10.11 13.57 -0.31
CA SER A 154 8.80 14.17 -0.09
C SER A 154 7.90 13.28 0.76
N CYS A 155 6.92 13.86 1.42
CA CYS A 155 5.81 13.13 2.00
C CYS A 155 4.53 13.97 1.92
N GLN A 156 3.39 13.39 2.26
CA GLN A 156 2.16 14.15 2.47
C GLN A 156 1.74 14.07 3.93
N ILE A 157 1.24 15.18 4.47
CA ILE A 157 0.71 15.23 5.83
C ILE A 157 -0.76 15.61 5.76
N GLN A 158 -1.58 14.80 6.41
CA GLN A 158 -3.02 15.03 6.48
C GLN A 158 -3.49 14.86 7.93
N VAL A 159 -4.34 15.79 8.39
CA VAL A 159 -5.04 15.61 9.66
C VAL A 159 -6.38 14.94 9.38
N ILE A 160 -6.58 13.75 9.94
CA ILE A 160 -7.76 12.91 9.70
C ILE A 160 -8.63 12.77 10.94
N GLN A 161 -9.90 12.40 10.72
CA GLN A 161 -10.84 12.09 11.78
C GLN A 161 -11.01 10.55 11.86
N LEU A 162 -10.48 9.92 12.91
CA LEU A 162 -10.62 8.46 13.13
C LEU A 162 -11.97 8.09 13.75
N ALA A 163 -12.57 9.00 14.52
CA ALA A 163 -13.91 8.91 15.08
C ALA A 163 -14.38 10.32 15.45
N ARG A 164 -15.66 10.54 15.77
CA ARG A 164 -16.28 11.88 16.01
C ARG A 164 -15.47 12.87 16.88
N ARG A 165 -14.65 12.40 17.80
CA ARG A 165 -13.78 13.23 18.67
C ARG A 165 -12.32 12.76 18.73
N ARG A 166 -11.91 11.88 17.83
CA ARG A 166 -10.54 11.35 17.76
C ARG A 166 -9.93 11.73 16.43
N ARG A 167 -8.97 12.65 16.46
CA ARG A 167 -8.18 13.06 15.29
C ARG A 167 -6.83 12.35 15.31
N ALA A 168 -6.20 12.28 14.16
CA ALA A 168 -4.86 11.71 13.98
C ALA A 168 -4.15 12.47 12.86
N ILE A 169 -2.82 12.32 12.83
CA ILE A 169 -2.00 12.72 11.69
C ILE A 169 -1.73 11.48 10.85
N VAL A 170 -1.85 11.62 9.54
CA VAL A 170 -1.32 10.65 8.59
C VAL A 170 -0.10 11.26 7.92
N VAL A 171 0.97 10.48 7.88
CA VAL A 171 2.16 10.75 7.07
C VAL A 171 2.15 9.74 5.94
N ILE A 172 2.11 10.21 4.70
CA ILE A 172 2.15 9.36 3.50
C ILE A 172 3.52 9.52 2.87
N THR A 173 4.33 8.47 2.88
CA THR A 173 5.67 8.49 2.30
C THR A 173 5.69 7.66 1.01
N PRO A 174 6.32 8.16 -0.08
CA PRO A 174 6.67 7.32 -1.19
C PRO A 174 7.79 6.36 -0.75
N ARG A 175 7.75 5.13 -1.24
CA ARG A 175 8.88 4.20 -1.19
C ARG A 175 9.66 4.33 -2.49
N GLU A 176 10.95 4.65 -2.40
CA GLU A 176 11.79 4.99 -3.56
C GLU A 176 11.89 3.85 -4.59
N GLU A 177 11.88 2.61 -4.12
CA GLU A 177 12.10 1.41 -4.94
C GLU A 177 10.98 1.19 -5.97
N ASP A 178 9.74 1.51 -5.60
CA ASP A 178 8.54 1.19 -6.39
C ASP A 178 7.60 2.38 -6.61
N ASN A 179 7.95 3.55 -6.08
CA ASN A 179 7.12 4.76 -6.09
C ASN A 179 5.69 4.54 -5.54
N LEU A 180 5.51 3.55 -4.65
CA LEU A 180 4.23 3.32 -3.99
C LEU A 180 4.09 4.23 -2.76
N LEU A 181 2.85 4.70 -2.52
CA LEU A 181 2.54 5.55 -1.38
C LEU A 181 2.12 4.71 -0.17
N TYR A 182 2.79 4.93 0.96
CA TYR A 182 2.53 4.22 2.21
C TYR A 182 2.08 5.17 3.32
N PRO A 183 0.83 5.07 3.79
CA PRO A 183 0.34 5.86 4.91
C PRO A 183 0.74 5.25 6.26
N ALA A 184 1.18 6.10 7.19
CA ALA A 184 1.35 5.79 8.60
C ALA A 184 0.51 6.76 9.44
N VAL A 185 -0.27 6.22 10.38
CA VAL A 185 -1.26 6.95 11.19
C VAL A 185 -0.76 7.10 12.62
N TYR A 186 -0.68 8.35 13.08
CA TYR A 186 -0.23 8.72 14.42
C TYR A 186 -1.36 9.40 15.19
N GLY A 187 -1.66 8.87 16.38
CA GLY A 187 -2.54 9.51 17.34
C GLY A 187 -1.75 10.18 18.45
N LEU A 188 -2.38 11.11 19.16
CA LEU A 188 -1.78 11.70 20.34
C LEU A 188 -2.16 10.91 21.60
N LYS A 189 -1.17 10.56 22.42
CA LYS A 189 -1.37 9.94 23.74
C LYS A 189 -0.40 10.57 24.74
N GLY A 190 -0.93 11.25 25.77
CA GLY A 190 -0.08 11.91 26.77
C GLY A 190 0.79 13.02 26.20
N HIS A 191 0.27 13.72 25.17
CA HIS A 191 0.96 14.76 24.42
C HIS A 191 2.21 14.26 23.65
N GLU A 192 2.22 12.99 23.30
CA GLU A 192 3.23 12.36 22.46
C GLU A 192 2.57 11.67 21.28
N ALA A 193 3.25 11.67 20.14
CA ALA A 193 2.80 10.92 18.97
C ALA A 193 2.99 9.42 19.24
N ALA A 194 1.93 8.66 19.04
CA ALA A 194 1.94 7.21 19.07
C ALA A 194 1.52 6.68 17.71
N LEU A 195 2.39 5.86 17.09
CA LEU A 195 2.06 5.12 15.88
C LEU A 195 0.88 4.19 16.18
N LEU A 196 -0.25 4.42 15.52
CA LEU A 196 -1.47 3.62 15.66
C LEU A 196 -1.51 2.52 14.61
N TRP A 197 -1.06 2.83 13.40
CA TRP A 197 -1.09 1.92 12.26
C TRP A 197 -0.04 2.34 11.23
N ASP A 198 0.58 1.36 10.61
CA ASP A 198 1.60 1.54 9.58
C ASP A 198 1.25 0.68 8.36
N GLY A 199 1.04 1.33 7.22
CA GLY A 199 0.76 0.68 5.95
C GLY A 199 1.90 -0.23 5.46
N GLN A 200 3.14 -0.01 5.91
CA GLN A 200 4.31 -0.83 5.55
C GLN A 200 4.52 -2.04 6.47
N SER A 201 3.80 -2.12 7.59
CA SER A 201 3.98 -3.24 8.53
C SER A 201 3.61 -4.57 7.87
N ASP A 202 4.37 -5.63 8.16
CA ASP A 202 4.07 -7.01 7.70
C ASP A 202 2.66 -7.49 8.09
N ASN A 203 2.08 -6.93 9.15
CA ASN A 203 0.73 -7.26 9.61
C ASN A 203 -0.36 -6.37 8.99
N SER A 204 0.04 -5.42 8.13
CA SER A 204 -0.88 -4.54 7.42
C SER A 204 -1.55 -5.29 6.27
N LEU A 205 -2.85 -5.07 6.11
CA LEU A 205 -3.61 -5.53 4.93
C LEU A 205 -3.64 -4.46 3.82
N PHE A 206 -2.82 -3.43 3.94
CA PHE A 206 -2.71 -2.39 2.94
C PHE A 206 -1.94 -2.88 1.72
N HIS A 207 -2.52 -2.64 0.56
CA HIS A 207 -1.87 -2.87 -0.73
C HIS A 207 -1.70 -1.52 -1.44
N GLY A 208 -0.44 -1.11 -1.59
CA GLY A 208 -0.06 0.05 -2.41
C GLY A 208 -0.39 -0.20 -3.88
N THR A 209 -0.71 0.87 -4.60
CA THR A 209 -0.96 0.81 -6.06
C THR A 209 -0.13 1.88 -6.76
N ALA A 210 0.34 1.58 -7.97
CA ALA A 210 1.16 2.51 -8.74
C ALA A 210 0.36 3.77 -9.08
N GLN A 211 1.03 4.92 -9.14
CA GLN A 211 0.41 6.22 -9.47
C GLN A 211 -0.78 6.54 -8.54
N SER A 212 -0.71 6.10 -7.29
CA SER A 212 -1.85 6.17 -6.38
C SER A 212 -2.09 7.56 -5.81
N VAL A 213 -3.33 7.79 -5.44
CA VAL A 213 -3.80 8.92 -4.64
C VAL A 213 -4.48 8.35 -3.40
N VAL A 214 -4.03 8.81 -2.23
CA VAL A 214 -4.57 8.42 -0.93
C VAL A 214 -5.48 9.52 -0.40
N LYS A 215 -6.75 9.20 -0.15
CA LYS A 215 -7.73 10.13 0.42
C LYS A 215 -8.34 9.57 1.69
N PHE A 216 -8.56 10.43 2.67
CA PHE A 216 -9.25 10.08 3.90
C PHE A 216 -10.58 10.82 3.99
N ARG A 217 -11.61 10.13 4.46
CA ARG A 217 -12.94 10.73 4.71
C ARG A 217 -13.60 10.10 5.93
N LEU A 218 -14.60 10.80 6.46
CA LEU A 218 -15.47 10.26 7.51
C LEU A 218 -16.83 9.94 6.87
N THR A 219 -17.21 8.67 6.84
CA THR A 219 -18.51 8.21 6.35
C THR A 219 -19.35 7.80 7.56
N GLY A 220 -20.31 8.65 7.92
CA GLY A 220 -21.06 8.50 9.17
C GLY A 220 -20.14 8.64 10.40
N THR A 221 -19.88 7.52 11.08
CA THR A 221 -18.96 7.47 12.23
C THR A 221 -17.67 6.70 11.93
N ALA A 222 -17.54 6.11 10.75
CA ALA A 222 -16.39 5.31 10.35
C ALA A 222 -15.39 6.17 9.57
N ALA A 223 -14.11 6.04 9.92
CA ALA A 223 -13.04 6.62 9.12
C ALA A 223 -12.76 5.69 7.94
N GLU A 224 -12.70 6.25 6.75
CA GLU A 224 -12.41 5.54 5.52
C GLU A 224 -11.16 6.12 4.88
N MET A 225 -10.36 5.23 4.31
CA MET A 225 -9.25 5.55 3.44
C MET A 225 -9.59 5.00 2.06
N VAL A 226 -9.53 5.84 1.04
CA VAL A 226 -9.77 5.45 -0.35
C VAL A 226 -8.45 5.59 -1.10
N ILE A 227 -8.03 4.50 -1.71
CA ILE A 227 -6.85 4.43 -2.55
C ILE A 227 -7.32 4.28 -3.98
N THR A 228 -6.99 5.24 -4.83
CA THR A 228 -7.19 5.13 -6.28
C THR A 228 -5.83 5.11 -6.95
N GLY A 229 -5.56 4.14 -7.80
CA GLY A 229 -4.30 4.04 -8.54
C GLY A 229 -4.43 3.17 -9.77
N ARG A 230 -3.32 2.88 -10.42
CA ARG A 230 -3.27 1.91 -11.52
C ARG A 230 -3.28 0.50 -10.95
N ALA A 231 -4.13 -0.36 -11.51
CA ALA A 231 -4.13 -1.78 -11.19
C ALA A 231 -2.84 -2.44 -11.69
N ASP A 232 -2.23 -3.25 -10.85
CA ASP A 232 -1.25 -4.25 -11.25
C ASP A 232 -1.89 -5.63 -11.06
N PRO A 233 -2.45 -6.22 -12.12
CA PRO A 233 -3.27 -7.40 -11.98
C PRO A 233 -2.51 -8.73 -12.11
N GLY A 234 -1.19 -8.69 -12.32
CA GLY A 234 -0.30 -9.87 -12.34
C GLY A 234 -0.41 -10.81 -13.55
N LEU A 235 -1.51 -10.80 -14.32
CA LEU A 235 -1.67 -11.62 -15.53
C LEU A 235 -1.47 -10.83 -16.84
N LEU A 236 -1.61 -9.52 -16.77
CA LEU A 236 -1.35 -8.59 -17.86
C LEU A 236 -0.54 -7.43 -17.29
N ASP A 237 0.76 -7.46 -17.53
CA ASP A 237 1.71 -6.47 -17.06
C ASP A 237 1.63 -5.20 -17.90
N PHE A 238 1.67 -4.05 -17.23
CA PHE A 238 1.62 -2.72 -17.84
C PHE A 238 2.87 -1.95 -17.46
N ALA A 239 3.50 -1.29 -18.43
CA ALA A 239 4.65 -0.44 -18.15
C ALA A 239 4.31 0.64 -17.10
N SER A 240 5.17 0.80 -16.08
CA SER A 240 4.90 1.65 -14.91
C SER A 240 4.70 3.14 -15.23
N GLY A 241 5.25 3.62 -16.35
CA GLY A 241 5.04 4.96 -16.91
C GLY A 241 4.20 4.98 -18.20
N GLY A 242 3.60 3.84 -18.55
CA GLY A 242 2.83 3.65 -19.77
C GLY A 242 1.47 4.34 -19.75
N ARG A 243 0.78 4.38 -20.89
CA ARG A 243 -0.59 4.92 -20.99
C ARG A 243 -1.67 3.86 -20.81
N ARG A 244 -1.29 2.58 -20.93
CA ARG A 244 -2.17 1.42 -20.79
C ARG A 244 -2.44 1.09 -19.32
N GLY A 245 -3.51 0.34 -19.09
CA GLY A 245 -3.94 -0.12 -17.79
C GLY A 245 -5.37 0.31 -17.48
N PHE A 246 -5.79 -0.03 -16.27
CA PHE A 246 -7.08 0.40 -15.74
C PHE A 246 -6.92 0.82 -14.29
N GLU A 247 -7.79 1.72 -13.86
CA GLU A 247 -7.77 2.21 -12.50
C GLU A 247 -8.40 1.18 -11.56
N VAL A 248 -7.83 1.07 -10.37
CA VAL A 248 -8.39 0.36 -9.23
C VAL A 248 -8.65 1.37 -8.12
N THR A 249 -9.81 1.24 -7.49
CA THR A 249 -10.15 1.99 -6.28
C THR A 249 -10.46 1.00 -5.17
N THR A 250 -9.66 1.02 -4.10
CA THR A 250 -9.89 0.20 -2.91
C THR A 250 -10.28 1.09 -1.75
N GLU A 251 -11.43 0.81 -1.16
CA GLU A 251 -11.91 1.43 0.07
C GLU A 251 -11.45 0.60 1.26
N TYR A 252 -10.82 1.25 2.22
CA TYR A 252 -10.43 0.68 3.50
C TYR A 252 -11.23 1.34 4.61
N HIS A 253 -11.65 0.54 5.59
CA HIS A 253 -12.35 1.04 6.78
C HIS A 253 -11.48 0.90 8.01
N TRP A 254 -11.55 1.88 8.89
CA TRP A 254 -10.89 1.84 10.18
C TRP A 254 -11.69 0.99 11.17
N ASP A 255 -11.12 -0.14 11.62
CA ASP A 255 -11.77 -1.06 12.57
C ASP A 255 -11.55 -0.69 14.05
N GLY A 256 -10.82 0.40 14.31
CA GLY A 256 -10.37 0.82 15.63
C GLY A 256 -8.88 0.63 15.88
N ARG A 257 -8.21 -0.20 15.06
CA ARG A 257 -6.79 -0.56 15.17
C ARG A 257 -6.04 -0.41 13.86
N ALA A 258 -6.67 -0.77 12.74
CA ALA A 258 -6.05 -0.76 11.43
C ALA A 258 -7.04 -0.33 10.35
N TYR A 259 -6.51 0.05 9.19
CA TYR A 259 -7.28 0.12 7.96
C TYR A 259 -7.35 -1.28 7.34
N VAL A 260 -8.56 -1.80 7.21
CA VAL A 260 -8.83 -3.12 6.62
C VAL A 260 -9.57 -2.96 5.29
N PRO A 261 -9.22 -3.74 4.26
CA PRO A 261 -9.82 -3.60 2.94
C PRO A 261 -11.31 -3.95 2.98
N GLY A 262 -12.12 -3.10 2.36
CA GLY A 262 -13.55 -3.27 2.17
C GLY A 262 -13.84 -3.68 0.73
N GLN A 263 -14.22 -2.71 -0.10
CA GLN A 263 -14.55 -2.94 -1.50
C GLN A 263 -13.42 -2.50 -2.43
N THR A 264 -13.14 -3.30 -3.45
CA THR A 264 -12.26 -2.93 -4.56
C THR A 264 -13.09 -2.85 -5.84
N HIS A 265 -13.02 -1.70 -6.49
CA HIS A 265 -13.70 -1.40 -7.74
C HIS A 265 -12.66 -1.18 -8.83
N PHE A 266 -12.93 -1.69 -10.03
CA PHE A 266 -12.08 -1.46 -11.20
C PHE A 266 -12.83 -0.61 -12.21
N THR A 267 -12.16 0.38 -12.78
CA THR A 267 -12.74 1.21 -13.83
C THR A 267 -12.81 0.40 -15.12
N ALA A 268 -14.03 0.17 -15.61
CA ALA A 268 -14.23 -0.57 -16.85
C ALA A 268 -13.71 0.21 -18.06
N ASN A 269 -12.75 -0.39 -18.77
CA ASN A 269 -12.21 0.07 -20.04
C ASN A 269 -11.75 -1.18 -20.86
N PRO A 270 -11.24 -1.01 -22.10
CA PRO A 270 -10.79 -2.15 -22.90
C PRO A 270 -9.68 -2.99 -22.25
N ASP A 271 -8.77 -2.38 -21.48
CA ASP A 271 -7.71 -3.10 -20.73
C ASP A 271 -8.27 -3.95 -19.61
N TYR A 272 -9.28 -3.43 -18.91
CA TYR A 272 -10.00 -4.19 -17.91
C TYR A 272 -10.74 -5.39 -18.54
N THR A 273 -11.40 -5.19 -19.69
CA THR A 273 -12.06 -6.28 -20.44
C THR A 273 -11.05 -7.35 -20.85
N LEU A 274 -9.87 -6.96 -21.35
CA LEU A 274 -8.79 -7.90 -21.68
C LEU A 274 -8.32 -8.67 -20.47
N TYR A 275 -8.03 -7.97 -19.38
CA TYR A 275 -7.60 -8.60 -18.15
C TYR A 275 -8.65 -9.61 -17.65
N GLN A 276 -9.92 -9.23 -17.62
CA GLN A 276 -11.00 -10.14 -17.22
C GLN A 276 -11.09 -11.37 -18.14
N PHE A 277 -10.90 -11.19 -19.45
CA PHE A 277 -10.90 -12.29 -20.40
C PHE A 277 -9.73 -13.26 -20.14
N ILE A 278 -8.52 -12.73 -19.98
CA ILE A 278 -7.31 -13.51 -19.67
C ILE A 278 -7.47 -14.24 -18.33
N ALA A 279 -7.89 -13.53 -17.28
CA ALA A 279 -8.11 -14.09 -15.95
C ALA A 279 -9.17 -15.20 -15.95
N ALA A 280 -10.28 -15.02 -16.67
CA ALA A 280 -11.31 -16.04 -16.81
C ALA A 280 -10.79 -17.30 -17.51
N LEU A 281 -9.96 -17.16 -18.56
CA LEU A 281 -9.34 -18.30 -19.23
C LEU A 281 -8.33 -19.02 -18.35
N HIS A 282 -7.48 -18.28 -17.64
CA HIS A 282 -6.49 -18.80 -16.71
C HIS A 282 -7.14 -19.57 -15.54
N LEU A 283 -8.30 -19.11 -15.06
CA LEU A 283 -9.11 -19.82 -14.05
C LEU A 283 -9.98 -20.93 -14.64
N HIS A 284 -9.86 -21.23 -15.94
CA HIS A 284 -10.72 -22.15 -16.69
C HIS A 284 -12.24 -21.85 -16.58
N ASP A 285 -12.63 -20.62 -16.26
CA ASP A 285 -14.01 -20.15 -16.30
C ASP A 285 -14.39 -19.72 -17.73
N PHE A 286 -14.55 -20.72 -18.59
CA PHE A 286 -14.95 -20.51 -19.98
C PHE A 286 -16.31 -19.82 -20.12
N ARG A 287 -17.17 -19.88 -19.11
CA ARG A 287 -18.47 -19.20 -19.14
C ARG A 287 -18.30 -17.70 -18.95
N ALA A 288 -17.46 -17.28 -18.00
CA ALA A 288 -17.12 -15.87 -17.81
C ALA A 288 -16.38 -15.32 -19.03
N ALA A 289 -15.38 -16.03 -19.55
CA ALA A 289 -14.66 -15.62 -20.75
C ALA A 289 -15.59 -15.50 -21.98
N TYR A 290 -16.50 -16.46 -22.17
CA TYR A 290 -17.50 -16.42 -23.25
C TYR A 290 -18.46 -15.22 -23.13
N ALA A 291 -18.77 -14.76 -21.91
CA ALA A 291 -19.62 -13.59 -21.70
C ALA A 291 -18.92 -12.25 -22.02
N LEU A 292 -17.59 -12.24 -22.14
CA LEU A 292 -16.76 -11.07 -22.45
C LEU A 292 -16.45 -10.93 -23.94
N VAL A 293 -16.89 -11.88 -24.77
CA VAL A 293 -16.72 -11.83 -26.23
C VAL A 293 -18.06 -11.64 -26.93
N ALA A 294 -18.03 -11.20 -28.19
CA ALA A 294 -19.16 -11.30 -29.11
C ALA A 294 -19.07 -12.63 -29.86
N PRO A 295 -19.70 -13.72 -29.39
CA PRO A 295 -19.24 -15.07 -29.71
C PRO A 295 -19.26 -15.41 -31.20
N ALA A 296 -20.33 -15.02 -31.90
CA ALA A 296 -20.47 -15.29 -33.33
C ALA A 296 -19.40 -14.60 -34.18
N LYS A 297 -19.03 -13.36 -33.82
CA LYS A 297 -17.97 -12.61 -34.50
C LYS A 297 -16.60 -13.16 -34.13
N PHE A 298 -16.37 -13.38 -32.85
CA PHE A 298 -15.09 -13.80 -32.29
C PHE A 298 -14.66 -15.19 -32.78
N MET A 299 -15.61 -16.12 -32.93
CA MET A 299 -15.34 -17.47 -33.41
C MET A 299 -15.60 -17.64 -34.92
N HIS A 300 -16.06 -16.60 -35.60
CA HIS A 300 -16.56 -16.66 -36.99
C HIS A 300 -17.53 -17.83 -37.22
N ALA A 301 -18.52 -17.96 -36.34
CA ALA A 301 -19.50 -19.05 -36.34
C ALA A 301 -20.92 -18.52 -36.09
N ASP A 302 -21.95 -19.13 -36.69
CA ASP A 302 -23.32 -18.59 -36.66
C ASP A 302 -24.00 -18.71 -35.29
N ALA A 303 -23.76 -19.78 -34.54
CA ALA A 303 -24.37 -20.03 -33.23
C ALA A 303 -23.42 -20.78 -32.27
N PRO A 304 -22.27 -20.17 -31.91
CA PRO A 304 -21.31 -20.82 -31.04
C PRO A 304 -21.89 -21.00 -29.63
N THR A 305 -21.65 -22.16 -29.03
CA THR A 305 -21.95 -22.47 -27.64
C THR A 305 -20.71 -22.30 -26.74
N VAL A 306 -20.91 -22.27 -25.43
CA VAL A 306 -19.79 -22.25 -24.46
C VAL A 306 -18.87 -23.46 -24.66
N ASP A 307 -19.42 -24.64 -24.97
CA ASP A 307 -18.63 -25.85 -25.19
C ASP A 307 -17.76 -25.75 -26.45
N THR A 308 -18.31 -25.21 -27.53
CA THR A 308 -17.52 -24.97 -28.76
C THR A 308 -16.46 -23.89 -28.55
N PHE A 309 -16.74 -22.87 -27.74
CA PHE A 309 -15.76 -21.85 -27.37
C PHE A 309 -14.62 -22.43 -26.55
N ARG A 310 -14.92 -23.25 -25.53
CA ARG A 310 -13.89 -23.96 -24.75
C ARG A 310 -12.98 -24.78 -25.65
N GLN A 311 -13.54 -25.61 -26.54
CA GLN A 311 -12.77 -26.42 -27.48
C GLN A 311 -11.90 -25.56 -28.40
N TYR A 312 -12.46 -24.44 -28.88
CA TYR A 312 -11.74 -23.48 -29.70
C TYR A 312 -10.53 -22.89 -28.95
N VAL A 313 -10.70 -22.42 -27.72
CA VAL A 313 -9.60 -21.85 -26.92
C VAL A 313 -8.54 -22.90 -26.61
N GLN A 314 -8.95 -24.09 -26.13
CA GLN A 314 -8.01 -25.18 -25.82
C GLN A 314 -7.15 -25.59 -27.02
N LYS A 315 -7.74 -25.58 -28.21
CA LYS A 315 -7.04 -25.94 -29.44
C LYS A 315 -6.13 -24.83 -29.95
N ASN A 316 -6.62 -23.59 -29.96
CA ASN A 316 -5.96 -22.51 -30.67
C ASN A 316 -5.04 -21.68 -29.77
N TRP A 317 -5.41 -21.48 -28.50
CA TRP A 317 -4.69 -20.61 -27.56
C TRP A 317 -4.48 -21.28 -26.18
N PRO A 318 -3.80 -22.43 -26.14
CA PRO A 318 -3.54 -23.13 -24.88
C PRO A 318 -2.77 -22.27 -23.87
N GLU A 319 -1.96 -21.31 -24.33
CA GLU A 319 -1.19 -20.41 -23.48
C GLU A 319 -2.00 -19.53 -22.52
N PHE A 320 -3.28 -19.25 -22.80
CA PHE A 320 -4.14 -18.53 -21.84
C PHE A 320 -4.66 -19.42 -20.71
N LEU A 321 -4.46 -20.73 -20.82
CA LEU A 321 -4.88 -21.73 -19.82
C LEU A 321 -3.73 -22.12 -18.88
N ASP A 322 -2.53 -21.63 -19.16
CA ASP A 322 -1.32 -21.85 -18.37
C ASP A 322 -1.05 -20.63 -17.46
N ASP A 323 -0.07 -20.77 -16.56
CA ASP A 323 0.39 -19.70 -15.66
C ASP A 323 1.31 -18.70 -16.37
N GLN A 324 0.85 -18.16 -17.49
CA GLN A 324 1.59 -17.24 -18.35
C GLN A 324 1.23 -15.79 -18.04
N ILE A 325 2.24 -14.94 -17.96
CA ILE A 325 2.09 -13.49 -17.79
C ILE A 325 2.25 -12.83 -19.15
N PHE A 326 1.21 -12.10 -19.55
CA PHE A 326 1.21 -11.31 -20.78
C PHE A 326 1.72 -9.89 -20.50
N VAL A 327 2.29 -9.24 -21.52
CA VAL A 327 2.79 -7.86 -21.40
C VAL A 327 2.03 -6.96 -22.36
N ALA A 328 1.38 -5.92 -21.86
CA ALA A 328 0.71 -4.92 -22.69
C ALA A 328 1.74 -4.09 -23.47
N ARG A 329 1.50 -3.91 -24.77
CA ARG A 329 2.34 -3.03 -25.59
C ARG A 329 1.96 -1.57 -25.40
N GLU A 330 2.98 -0.73 -25.26
CA GLU A 330 2.87 0.71 -25.36
C GLU A 330 3.15 1.14 -26.81
N THR A 331 2.10 1.51 -27.55
CA THR A 331 2.26 2.14 -28.87
C THR A 331 2.36 3.65 -28.72
N ARG A 332 3.08 4.35 -29.61
CA ARG A 332 3.20 5.83 -29.58
C ARG A 332 2.13 6.55 -30.41
N ALA A 333 1.39 5.84 -31.26
CA ALA A 333 0.39 6.40 -32.17
C ALA A 333 -1.00 5.80 -31.88
N SER A 334 -2.06 6.60 -32.00
CA SER A 334 -3.46 6.15 -31.88
C SER A 334 -3.88 5.38 -33.15
N THR A 335 -3.43 4.15 -33.26
CA THR A 335 -3.77 3.26 -34.38
C THR A 335 -4.49 2.02 -33.85
N ALA A 336 -5.00 1.17 -34.73
CA ALA A 336 -5.69 -0.07 -34.36
C ALA A 336 -4.87 -1.05 -33.48
N ASP A 337 -3.61 -0.71 -33.17
CA ASP A 337 -2.68 -1.41 -32.29
C ASP A 337 -2.73 -0.94 -30.82
N ASP A 338 -3.62 -0.01 -30.49
CA ASP A 338 -3.68 0.66 -29.18
C ASP A 338 -3.82 -0.32 -28.00
N PHE A 339 -4.32 -1.54 -28.24
CA PHE A 339 -4.54 -2.53 -27.19
C PHE A 339 -3.74 -3.83 -27.31
N ALA A 340 -2.75 -3.89 -28.21
CA ALA A 340 -1.95 -5.08 -28.40
C ALA A 340 -1.21 -5.51 -27.12
N PHE A 341 -0.96 -6.81 -26.99
CA PHE A 341 -0.19 -7.39 -25.90
C PHE A 341 0.59 -8.61 -26.39
N ILE A 342 1.61 -9.03 -25.66
CA ILE A 342 2.51 -10.10 -26.06
C ILE A 342 2.64 -11.18 -25.01
N LEU A 343 3.00 -12.36 -25.50
CA LEU A 343 3.59 -13.40 -24.68
C LEU A 343 5.09 -13.48 -25.01
N PRO A 344 5.98 -12.90 -24.18
CA PRO A 344 7.39 -12.73 -24.51
C PRO A 344 8.09 -14.04 -24.86
N GLU A 345 7.85 -15.10 -24.09
CA GLU A 345 8.51 -16.41 -24.26
C GLU A 345 8.24 -17.05 -25.62
N LYS A 346 7.05 -16.82 -26.17
CA LYS A 346 6.62 -17.42 -27.46
C LYS A 346 6.67 -16.44 -28.63
N HIS A 347 7.06 -15.19 -28.38
CA HIS A 347 7.01 -14.09 -29.34
C HIS A 347 5.63 -13.94 -30.03
N TYR A 348 4.56 -14.29 -29.31
CA TYR A 348 3.20 -14.11 -29.81
C TYR A 348 2.73 -12.69 -29.54
N VAL A 349 2.14 -12.08 -30.55
CA VAL A 349 1.51 -10.77 -30.48
C VAL A 349 0.02 -10.97 -30.67
N TYR A 350 -0.75 -10.46 -29.72
CA TYR A 350 -2.20 -10.49 -29.76
C TYR A 350 -2.73 -9.10 -30.06
N ARG A 351 -3.64 -9.02 -31.03
CA ARG A 351 -4.31 -7.79 -31.44
C ARG A 351 -5.81 -7.93 -31.20
N PRO A 352 -6.30 -7.41 -30.07
CA PRO A 352 -7.72 -7.46 -29.77
C PRO A 352 -8.49 -6.40 -30.55
N ALA A 353 -9.68 -6.75 -31.00
CA ALA A 353 -10.67 -5.79 -31.46
C ALA A 353 -11.86 -5.78 -30.51
N PHE A 354 -12.39 -4.61 -30.21
CA PHE A 354 -13.51 -4.44 -29.28
C PHE A 354 -14.79 -3.98 -29.98
N SER A 355 -15.93 -4.21 -29.33
CA SER A 355 -17.18 -3.53 -29.63
C SER A 355 -17.02 -2.01 -29.50
N ALA A 356 -17.93 -1.25 -30.11
CA ALA A 356 -17.88 0.21 -30.09
C ALA A 356 -17.94 0.82 -28.67
N ASP A 357 -18.52 0.10 -27.70
CA ASP A 357 -18.56 0.50 -26.29
C ASP A 357 -17.38 -0.04 -25.45
N GLY A 358 -16.45 -0.78 -26.06
CA GLY A 358 -15.25 -1.32 -25.41
C GLY A 358 -15.49 -2.48 -24.45
N LYS A 359 -16.74 -2.98 -24.34
CA LYS A 359 -17.13 -3.98 -23.33
C LYS A 359 -16.97 -5.42 -23.77
N LEU A 360 -16.96 -5.68 -25.07
CA LEU A 360 -16.86 -7.02 -25.62
C LEU A 360 -15.70 -7.12 -26.59
N LEU A 361 -14.97 -8.23 -26.51
CA LEU A 361 -14.01 -8.61 -27.54
C LEU A 361 -14.76 -9.15 -28.77
N ILE A 362 -14.54 -8.56 -29.92
CA ILE A 362 -15.14 -9.01 -31.18
C ILE A 362 -14.18 -9.86 -32.00
N ASP A 363 -12.87 -9.74 -31.76
CA ASP A 363 -11.82 -10.53 -32.40
C ASP A 363 -10.54 -10.53 -31.54
N LEU A 364 -9.69 -11.54 -31.72
CA LEU A 364 -8.36 -11.64 -31.13
C LEU A 364 -7.42 -12.34 -32.10
N VAL A 365 -6.65 -11.54 -32.85
CA VAL A 365 -5.71 -12.08 -33.84
C VAL A 365 -4.37 -12.35 -33.16
N ARG A 366 -3.86 -13.59 -33.30
CA ARG A 366 -2.52 -13.98 -32.86
C ARG A 366 -1.55 -14.00 -34.05
N GLU A 367 -0.48 -13.25 -33.94
CA GLU A 367 0.64 -13.22 -34.88
C GLU A 367 1.91 -13.72 -34.18
N THR A 368 2.80 -14.39 -34.91
CA THR A 368 4.15 -14.69 -34.41
C THR A 368 5.09 -13.62 -34.95
N GLU A 369 5.70 -12.84 -34.07
CA GLU A 369 6.75 -11.92 -34.47
C GLU A 369 8.08 -12.69 -34.51
N ALA A 370 8.87 -12.50 -35.57
CA ALA A 370 10.21 -13.07 -35.61
C ALA A 370 10.99 -12.49 -34.42
N ALA A 371 11.73 -13.34 -33.69
CA ALA A 371 12.65 -12.86 -32.67
C ALA A 371 13.54 -11.80 -33.33
N ALA A 372 13.47 -10.56 -32.87
CA ALA A 372 14.39 -9.54 -33.32
C ALA A 372 15.78 -10.03 -32.89
N ASP A 373 16.66 -10.32 -33.85
CA ASP A 373 18.09 -10.45 -33.60
C ASP A 373 18.55 -9.13 -32.98
N ASN A 374 18.63 -9.08 -31.65
CA ASN A 374 19.22 -7.94 -30.95
C ASN A 374 20.71 -7.89 -31.32
N PRO A 375 21.22 -6.77 -31.88
CA PRO A 375 22.66 -6.56 -32.01
C PRO A 375 23.36 -6.40 -30.66
#